data_AF-A0A2S7F8R2-F1
#
_entry.id   AF-A0A2S7F8R2-F1
#
_cell.length_a   1.000
_cell.length_b   1.000
_cell.length_c   1.000
_cell.angle_alpha   90.00
_cell.angle_beta   90.00
_cell.angle_gamma   90.00
#
_symmetry.space_group_name_H-M   'P 1'
#
loop_
_entity.id
_entity.type
_entity.pdbx_description
1 polymer ?
#
loop_
_entity_poly.entity_id
_entity_poly.type
_entity_poly.pdbx_seq_one_letter_code
_entity_poly.pdbx_strand_id
1 'polypeptide(L)'
;MLYIAVLWLMIILLTVLLKKQLKIKFNSFMCIVMTILVVLFAANINQCIVAALEGCKLWYKAILPTTFPFLIICNMLISYDGIGLYSKFLGPIICKPLTLSKNCSFPIAASILCGYPLGAKYCADLYTMGYIEKEEYIRLLNIASNVGPLFLIGSVASALLNNIALGYILLAGSYISCIIIGIITKKKRTFKNISSLKSKNDCTPNLGIAIKNSVENSITTVLNIGGFIIIFSVIISLIKSSSLIAILINNLEYFFKIPHDTLYSVLLGSIEITNGCSLLASLSISMPLKLSLISFLCSFSGIAIIAQVSSFVGSTGIKLLRYIIFKFIQGIFSFIITYILMMIIPSSVYTSNIYIYSQHPTNYYLIPAIVMLVLFILLQFFNIFHTKNSASL
;
A
#
# COMPACT_ATOMS: atom_id res chain seq x y z
N MET A 1 -20.56 -17.85 -30.10
CA MET A 1 -19.94 -16.73 -29.35
C MET A 1 -20.97 -15.94 -28.52
N LEU A 2 -22.00 -15.32 -29.13
CA LEU A 2 -23.06 -14.62 -28.37
C LEU A 2 -23.76 -15.52 -27.33
N TYR A 3 -24.03 -16.77 -27.69
CA TYR A 3 -24.72 -17.73 -26.80
C TYR A 3 -23.94 -18.08 -25.52
N ILE A 4 -22.60 -18.10 -25.58
CA ILE A 4 -21.75 -18.38 -24.41
C ILE A 4 -21.77 -17.19 -23.45
N ALA A 5 -21.66 -15.96 -23.99
CA ALA A 5 -21.76 -14.74 -23.20
C ALA A 5 -23.15 -14.62 -22.54
N VAL A 6 -24.23 -14.94 -23.26
CA VAL A 6 -25.59 -14.99 -22.72
C VAL A 6 -25.72 -16.04 -21.62
N LEU A 7 -25.11 -17.22 -21.78
CA LEU A 7 -25.13 -18.29 -20.78
C LEU A 7 -24.41 -17.88 -19.49
N TRP A 8 -23.24 -17.23 -19.59
CA TRP A 8 -22.52 -16.70 -18.42
C TRP A 8 -23.28 -15.58 -17.73
N LEU A 9 -23.88 -14.66 -18.49
CA LEU A 9 -24.69 -13.59 -17.96
C LEU A 9 -25.94 -14.15 -17.26
N MET A 10 -26.54 -15.22 -17.81
CA MET A 10 -27.61 -15.97 -17.15
C MET A 10 -27.16 -16.67 -15.88
N ILE A 11 -25.98 -17.30 -15.84
CA ILE A 11 -25.44 -17.96 -14.63
C ILE A 11 -25.18 -16.91 -13.53
N ILE A 12 -24.60 -15.77 -13.88
CA ILE A 12 -24.37 -14.66 -12.95
C ILE A 12 -25.71 -14.08 -12.46
N LEU A 13 -26.69 -13.91 -13.36
CA LEU A 13 -28.03 -13.45 -13.01
C LEU A 13 -28.75 -14.45 -12.10
N LEU A 14 -28.66 -15.75 -12.41
CA LEU A 14 -29.25 -16.85 -11.64
C LEU A 14 -28.62 -16.97 -10.26
N THR A 15 -27.30 -16.79 -10.12
CA THR A 15 -26.63 -16.79 -8.81
C THR A 15 -27.01 -15.57 -7.97
N VAL A 16 -27.17 -14.39 -8.59
CA VAL A 16 -27.70 -13.18 -7.92
C VAL A 16 -29.17 -13.36 -7.51
N LEU A 17 -29.98 -13.98 -8.36
CA LEU A 17 -31.39 -14.29 -8.06
C LEU A 17 -31.53 -15.36 -6.98
N LEU A 18 -30.72 -16.43 -7.03
CA LEU A 18 -30.63 -17.47 -5.99
C LEU A 18 -30.24 -16.88 -4.64
N LYS A 19 -29.26 -15.96 -4.60
CA LYS A 19 -28.91 -15.22 -3.39
C LYS A 19 -30.09 -14.42 -2.84
N LYS A 20 -30.88 -13.79 -3.72
CA LYS A 20 -32.06 -12.99 -3.35
C LYS A 20 -33.23 -13.87 -2.89
N GLN A 21 -33.43 -15.03 -3.50
CA GLN A 21 -34.52 -15.97 -3.18
C GLN A 21 -34.22 -16.83 -1.94
N LEU A 22 -32.99 -17.30 -1.75
CA LEU A 22 -32.61 -18.18 -0.64
C LEU A 22 -32.39 -17.44 0.69
N LYS A 23 -32.60 -16.11 0.75
CA LYS A 23 -32.32 -15.25 1.93
C LYS A 23 -30.98 -15.58 2.60
N ILE A 24 -29.97 -15.96 1.81
CA ILE A 24 -28.68 -16.42 2.33
C ILE A 24 -28.02 -15.23 3.03
N LYS A 25 -27.89 -15.34 4.36
CA LYS A 25 -27.12 -14.38 5.15
C LYS A 25 -25.68 -14.37 4.63
N PHE A 26 -25.05 -13.20 4.61
CA PHE A 26 -23.66 -13.05 4.12
C PHE A 26 -22.70 -14.08 4.75
N ASN A 27 -22.91 -14.41 6.02
CA ASN A 27 -22.15 -15.43 6.74
C ASN A 27 -22.27 -16.81 6.09
N SER A 28 -23.47 -17.23 5.71
CA SER A 28 -23.72 -18.52 5.05
C SER A 28 -23.05 -18.58 3.67
N PHE A 29 -23.09 -17.49 2.91
CA PHE A 29 -22.34 -17.39 1.64
C PHE A 29 -20.83 -17.54 1.87
N MET A 30 -20.28 -16.85 2.87
CA MET A 30 -18.86 -16.97 3.21
C MET A 30 -18.48 -18.38 3.67
N CYS A 31 -19.32 -19.05 4.46
CA CYS A 31 -19.10 -20.45 4.84
C CYS A 31 -19.02 -21.39 3.63
N ILE A 32 -19.91 -21.21 2.63
CA ILE A 32 -19.88 -22.01 1.40
C ILE A 32 -18.57 -21.76 0.63
N VAL A 33 -18.17 -20.50 0.46
CA VAL A 33 -16.91 -20.14 -0.21
C VAL A 33 -15.71 -20.76 0.51
N MET A 34 -15.64 -20.68 1.84
CA MET A 34 -14.57 -21.28 2.63
C MET A 34 -14.55 -22.80 2.51
N THR A 35 -15.72 -23.44 2.49
CA THR A 35 -15.83 -24.90 2.32
C THR A 35 -15.28 -25.34 0.95
N ILE A 36 -15.63 -24.61 -0.12
CA ILE A 36 -15.09 -24.86 -1.47
C ILE A 36 -13.57 -24.68 -1.47
N LEU A 37 -13.04 -23.63 -0.84
CA LEU A 37 -11.59 -23.41 -0.74
C LEU A 37 -10.89 -24.54 -0.01
N VAL A 38 -11.48 -25.09 1.06
CA VAL A 38 -10.92 -26.25 1.78
C VAL A 38 -10.87 -27.49 0.88
N VAL A 39 -11.93 -27.76 0.11
CA VAL A 39 -11.96 -28.90 -0.84
C VAL A 39 -10.90 -28.71 -1.94
N LEU A 40 -10.80 -27.51 -2.52
CA LEU A 40 -9.80 -27.19 -3.55
C LEU A 40 -8.36 -27.31 -3.02
N PHE A 41 -8.13 -26.86 -1.79
CA PHE A 41 -6.85 -27.00 -1.10
C PHE A 41 -6.48 -28.47 -0.90
N ALA A 42 -7.42 -29.29 -0.40
CA ALA A 42 -7.18 -30.72 -0.20
C ALA A 42 -6.90 -31.45 -1.52
N ALA A 43 -7.62 -31.10 -2.60
CA ALA A 43 -7.43 -31.69 -3.92
C ALA A 43 -6.07 -31.33 -4.55
N ASN A 44 -5.48 -30.17 -4.21
CA ASN A 44 -4.23 -29.66 -4.80
C ASN A 44 -3.11 -29.50 -3.76
N ILE A 45 -3.12 -30.32 -2.70
CA ILE A 45 -2.28 -30.16 -1.51
C ILE A 45 -0.80 -29.95 -1.81
N ASN A 46 -0.24 -30.72 -2.76
CA ASN A 46 1.19 -30.64 -3.13
C ASN A 46 1.55 -29.25 -3.68
N GLN A 47 0.71 -28.70 -4.55
CA GLN A 47 0.92 -27.37 -5.12
C GLN A 47 0.68 -26.28 -4.07
N CYS A 48 -0.34 -26.45 -3.23
CA CYS A 48 -0.62 -25.51 -2.14
C CYS A 48 0.52 -25.43 -1.13
N ILE A 49 1.16 -26.55 -0.77
CA ILE A 49 2.33 -26.56 0.12
C ILE A 49 3.50 -25.80 -0.51
N VAL A 50 3.81 -26.07 -1.78
CA VAL A 50 4.89 -25.36 -2.49
C VAL A 50 4.60 -23.85 -2.54
N ALA A 51 3.36 -23.47 -2.85
CA ALA A 51 2.94 -22.07 -2.89
C ALA A 51 3.00 -21.39 -1.52
N ALA A 52 2.64 -22.10 -0.45
CA ALA A 52 2.75 -21.59 0.91
C ALA A 52 4.21 -21.39 1.33
N LEU A 53 5.10 -22.31 0.97
CA LEU A 53 6.54 -22.19 1.21
C LEU A 53 7.17 -21.01 0.45
N GLU A 54 6.81 -20.81 -0.82
CA GLU A 54 7.26 -19.65 -1.58
C GLU A 54 6.69 -18.34 -1.01
N GLY A 55 5.44 -18.33 -0.55
CA GLY A 55 4.86 -17.20 0.19
C GLY A 55 5.61 -16.90 1.50
N CYS A 56 5.97 -17.93 2.27
CA CYS A 56 6.79 -17.80 3.48
C CYS A 56 8.16 -17.20 3.14
N LYS A 57 8.80 -17.71 2.08
CA LYS A 57 10.11 -17.27 1.60
C LYS A 57 10.11 -15.83 1.15
N LEU A 58 9.08 -15.40 0.43
CA LEU A 58 8.88 -14.00 0.09
C LEU A 58 8.76 -13.15 1.36
N TRP A 59 7.95 -13.58 2.32
CA TRP A 59 7.76 -12.84 3.56
C TRP A 59 9.05 -12.72 4.39
N TYR A 60 9.73 -13.82 4.71
CA TYR A 60 10.89 -13.77 5.61
C TYR A 60 12.16 -13.19 4.96
N LYS A 61 12.33 -13.32 3.64
CA LYS A 61 13.50 -12.77 2.93
C LYS A 61 13.35 -11.30 2.57
N ALA A 62 12.14 -10.87 2.19
CA ALA A 62 11.94 -9.52 1.66
C ALA A 62 11.22 -8.61 2.65
N ILE A 63 10.11 -9.07 3.24
CA ILE A 63 9.20 -8.22 4.02
C ILE A 63 9.65 -8.09 5.47
N LEU A 64 9.92 -9.20 6.16
CA LEU A 64 10.32 -9.18 7.57
C LEU A 64 11.57 -8.31 7.83
N PRO A 65 12.68 -8.43 7.07
CA PRO A 65 13.91 -7.67 7.38
C PRO A 65 13.77 -6.17 7.11
N THR A 66 12.85 -5.77 6.22
CA THR A 66 12.68 -4.37 5.80
C THR A 66 11.58 -3.67 6.60
N THR A 67 10.42 -4.32 6.77
CA THR A 67 9.25 -3.71 7.42
C THR A 67 9.33 -3.73 8.93
N PHE A 68 9.95 -4.76 9.54
CA PHE A 68 9.99 -4.90 10.99
C PHE A 68 10.79 -3.79 11.69
N PRO A 69 12.04 -3.47 11.28
CA PRO A 69 12.78 -2.37 11.90
C PRO A 69 12.07 -1.03 11.70
N PHE A 70 11.49 -0.81 10.52
CA PHE A 70 10.74 0.42 10.22
C PHE A 70 9.51 0.59 11.11
N LEU A 71 8.74 -0.48 11.33
CA LEU A 71 7.59 -0.48 12.23
C LEU A 71 7.98 -0.13 13.66
N ILE A 72 9.10 -0.68 14.16
CA ILE A 72 9.61 -0.34 15.50
C ILE A 72 9.90 1.15 15.58
N ILE A 73 10.64 1.71 14.62
CA ILE A 73 10.99 3.13 14.59
C ILE A 73 9.73 4.00 14.56
N CYS A 74 8.77 3.71 13.67
CA CYS A 74 7.54 4.48 13.59
C CYS A 74 6.67 4.35 14.86
N ASN A 75 6.56 3.17 15.45
CA ASN A 75 5.82 2.98 16.70
C ASN A 75 6.50 3.72 17.86
N MET A 76 7.84 3.75 17.91
CA MET A 76 8.58 4.56 18.87
C MET A 76 8.34 6.05 18.64
N LEU A 77 8.39 6.52 17.38
CA LEU A 77 8.07 7.91 17.05
C LEU A 77 6.67 8.29 17.54
N ILE A 78 5.67 7.43 17.32
CA ILE A 78 4.31 7.66 17.81
C ILE A 78 4.28 7.70 19.35
N SER A 79 5.01 6.81 20.03
CA SER A 79 5.04 6.76 21.50
C SER A 79 5.62 8.03 22.16
N TYR A 80 6.46 8.78 21.43
CA TYR A 80 7.07 10.03 21.88
C TYR A 80 6.45 11.28 21.24
N ASP A 81 5.19 11.20 20.79
CA ASP A 81 4.46 12.31 20.12
C ASP A 81 5.15 12.86 18.86
N GLY A 82 5.85 11.99 18.13
CA GLY A 82 6.43 12.30 16.83
C GLY A 82 5.39 12.76 15.80
N ILE A 83 4.13 12.32 15.93
CA ILE A 83 3.03 12.83 15.09
C ILE A 83 2.88 14.34 15.27
N GLY A 84 2.82 14.82 16.53
CA GLY A 84 2.74 16.25 16.84
C GLY A 84 3.98 17.02 16.40
N LEU A 85 5.17 16.44 16.54
CA LEU A 85 6.43 17.07 16.13
C LEU A 85 6.54 17.23 14.61
N TYR A 86 6.45 16.13 13.86
CA TYR A 86 6.68 16.16 12.41
C TYR A 86 5.52 16.80 11.64
N SER A 87 4.31 16.83 12.20
CA SER A 87 3.18 17.53 11.58
C SER A 87 3.38 19.04 11.48
N LYS A 88 4.16 19.66 12.38
CA LYS A 88 4.49 21.09 12.30
C LYS A 88 5.34 21.41 11.07
N PHE A 89 6.27 20.52 10.71
CA PHE A 89 7.18 20.69 9.58
C PHE A 89 6.60 20.15 8.26
N LEU A 90 6.12 18.91 8.25
CA LEU A 90 5.61 18.25 7.04
C LEU A 90 4.16 18.63 6.70
N GLY A 91 3.36 19.00 7.70
CA GLY A 91 1.96 19.37 7.52
C GLY A 91 1.73 20.52 6.53
N PRO A 92 2.45 21.65 6.65
CA PRO A 92 2.32 22.76 5.69
C PRO A 92 2.65 22.38 4.24
N ILE A 93 3.59 21.45 4.02
CA ILE A 93 4.05 21.04 2.69
C ILE A 93 3.07 20.02 2.09
N ILE A 94 2.74 18.99 2.86
CA ILE A 94 1.99 17.82 2.35
C ILE A 94 0.49 18.01 2.51
N CYS A 95 0.03 18.48 3.68
CA CYS A 95 -1.39 18.48 4.04
C CYS A 95 -2.12 19.71 3.54
N LYS A 96 -1.48 20.88 3.51
CA LYS A 96 -2.09 22.14 3.02
C LYS A 96 -2.60 22.06 1.58
N PRO A 97 -1.84 21.60 0.56
CA PRO A 97 -2.36 21.49 -0.81
C PRO A 97 -3.54 20.51 -0.88
N LEU A 98 -3.47 19.46 -0.06
CA LEU A 98 -4.51 18.46 0.08
C LEU A 98 -5.63 18.88 1.04
N THR A 99 -5.65 20.06 1.65
CA THR A 99 -6.68 20.46 2.65
C THR A 99 -6.95 19.41 3.74
N LEU A 100 -5.88 18.81 4.25
CA LEU A 100 -5.86 17.91 5.40
C LEU A 100 -5.31 18.64 6.63
N SER A 101 -5.66 18.16 7.81
CA SER A 101 -5.06 18.57 9.08
C SER A 101 -3.58 18.22 9.09
N LYS A 102 -2.79 19.00 9.82
CA LYS A 102 -1.32 18.83 9.84
C LYS A 102 -0.90 17.42 10.29
N ASN A 103 -1.64 16.83 11.24
CA ASN A 103 -1.36 15.49 11.77
C ASN A 103 -1.39 14.39 10.69
N CYS A 104 -2.17 14.59 9.62
CA CYS A 104 -2.21 13.67 8.47
C CYS A 104 -0.87 13.49 7.76
N SER A 105 0.12 14.36 7.99
CA SER A 105 1.41 14.27 7.32
C SER A 105 2.17 12.99 7.69
N PHE A 106 1.99 12.47 8.90
CA PHE A 106 2.69 11.27 9.36
C PHE A 106 2.27 10.03 8.55
N PRO A 107 0.98 9.66 8.44
CA PRO A 107 0.59 8.54 7.58
C PRO A 107 0.93 8.73 6.10
N ILE A 108 0.85 9.96 5.58
CA ILE A 108 1.21 10.23 4.18
C ILE A 108 2.70 10.00 3.96
N ALA A 109 3.56 10.51 4.85
CA ALA A 109 5.00 10.28 4.77
C ALA A 109 5.34 8.79 4.91
N ALA A 110 4.73 8.10 5.87
CA ALA A 110 4.90 6.66 6.04
C ALA A 110 4.46 5.87 4.79
N SER A 111 3.36 6.27 4.15
CA SER A 111 2.91 5.66 2.89
C SER A 111 3.85 5.95 1.73
N ILE A 112 4.46 7.13 1.64
CA ILE A 112 5.42 7.45 0.56
C ILE A 112 6.71 6.68 0.74
N LEU A 113 7.16 6.47 1.98
CA LEU A 113 8.41 5.78 2.27
C LEU A 113 8.27 4.26 2.15
N CYS A 114 7.22 3.70 2.74
CA CYS A 114 7.10 2.24 2.92
C CYS A 114 5.91 1.63 2.20
N GLY A 115 4.99 2.45 1.70
CA GLY A 115 3.83 1.99 0.97
C GLY A 115 2.73 1.36 1.82
N TYR A 116 1.89 0.57 1.17
CA TYR A 116 0.87 -0.25 1.80
C TYR A 116 1.47 -1.51 2.46
N PRO A 117 0.77 -2.10 3.45
CA PRO A 117 -0.44 -1.60 4.08
C PRO A 117 -0.16 -0.57 5.19
N LEU A 118 1.12 -0.22 5.44
CA LEU A 118 1.53 0.56 6.60
C LEU A 118 0.92 1.97 6.65
N GLY A 119 0.84 2.65 5.51
CA GLY A 119 0.16 3.95 5.46
C GLY A 119 -1.28 3.89 5.99
N ALA A 120 -2.05 2.87 5.57
CA ALA A 120 -3.42 2.65 6.02
C ALA A 120 -3.52 2.28 7.52
N LYS A 121 -2.55 1.48 8.02
CA LYS A 121 -2.42 1.18 9.46
C LYS A 121 -2.27 2.47 10.26
N TYR A 122 -1.37 3.36 9.87
CA TYR A 122 -1.18 4.63 10.56
C TYR A 122 -2.36 5.60 10.40
N CYS A 123 -3.11 5.53 9.30
CA CYS A 123 -4.39 6.26 9.21
C CYS A 123 -5.37 5.79 10.29
N ALA A 124 -5.48 4.47 10.51
CA ALA A 124 -6.34 3.90 11.53
C ALA A 124 -5.85 4.28 12.95
N ASP A 125 -4.53 4.25 13.19
CA ASP A 125 -3.94 4.70 14.46
C ASP A 125 -4.29 6.16 14.75
N LEU A 126 -4.09 7.08 13.79
CA LEU A 126 -4.42 8.50 13.99
C LEU A 126 -5.90 8.72 14.30
N TYR A 127 -6.80 7.97 13.65
CA TYR A 127 -8.23 8.06 13.90
C TYR A 127 -8.60 7.52 15.30
N THR A 128 -8.10 6.35 15.67
CA THR A 128 -8.38 5.71 16.97
C THR A 128 -7.79 6.48 18.15
N MET A 129 -6.65 7.15 17.94
CA MET A 129 -6.04 8.06 18.91
C MET A 129 -6.75 9.42 19.00
N GLY A 130 -7.69 9.70 18.09
CA GLY A 130 -8.48 10.94 18.11
C GLY A 130 -7.75 12.16 17.54
N TYR A 131 -6.72 11.99 16.72
CA TYR A 131 -6.04 13.11 16.04
C TYR A 131 -6.85 13.69 14.86
N ILE A 132 -7.76 12.89 14.29
CA ILE A 132 -8.55 13.25 13.10
C ILE A 132 -9.99 12.73 13.21
N GLU A 133 -10.92 13.41 12.55
CA GLU A 133 -12.33 13.01 12.48
C GLU A 133 -12.57 11.92 11.43
N LYS A 134 -13.73 11.23 11.52
CA LYS A 134 -14.08 10.11 10.62
C LYS A 134 -14.06 10.50 9.13
N GLU A 135 -14.56 11.69 8.78
CA GLU A 135 -14.56 12.14 7.37
C GLU A 135 -13.15 12.35 6.84
N GLU A 136 -12.27 12.92 7.66
CA GLU A 136 -10.87 13.10 7.32
C GLU A 136 -10.13 11.79 7.23
N TYR A 137 -10.40 10.87 8.15
CA TYR A 137 -9.82 9.53 8.13
C TYR A 137 -10.16 8.76 6.85
N ILE A 138 -11.44 8.76 6.43
CA ILE A 138 -11.85 8.13 5.16
C ILE A 138 -11.04 8.71 3.99
N ARG A 139 -10.81 10.02 3.98
CA ARG A 139 -10.08 10.69 2.92
C ARG A 139 -8.58 10.38 2.97
N LEU A 140 -7.99 10.48 4.15
CA LEU A 140 -6.59 10.17 4.42
C LEU A 140 -6.26 8.74 4.01
N LEU A 141 -7.12 7.77 4.33
CA LEU A 141 -6.95 6.37 3.96
C LEU A 141 -6.80 6.16 2.43
N ASN A 142 -7.52 6.94 1.63
CA ASN A 142 -7.43 6.86 0.16
C ASN A 142 -6.18 7.54 -0.42
N ILE A 143 -5.58 8.46 0.33
CA ILE A 143 -4.38 9.20 -0.08
C ILE A 143 -3.10 8.50 0.42
N ALA A 144 -3.10 8.03 1.68
CA ALA A 144 -1.94 7.48 2.36
C ALA A 144 -1.89 5.94 2.30
N SER A 145 -2.18 5.35 1.15
CA SER A 145 -2.18 3.89 0.97
C SER A 145 -1.60 3.49 -0.40
N ASN A 146 -0.43 3.98 -0.76
CA ASN A 146 0.15 3.77 -2.10
C ASN A 146 1.27 2.74 -2.11
N VAL A 147 1.71 2.34 -3.30
CA VAL A 147 2.91 1.52 -3.46
C VAL A 147 4.15 2.31 -3.04
N GLY A 148 5.10 1.65 -2.37
CA GLY A 148 6.36 2.26 -1.96
C GLY A 148 7.43 2.24 -3.06
N PRO A 149 8.43 3.14 -3.00
CA PRO A 149 9.49 3.24 -3.99
C PRO A 149 10.39 2.02 -4.03
N LEU A 150 10.58 1.34 -2.89
CA LEU A 150 11.38 0.12 -2.84
C LEU A 150 10.80 -0.99 -3.72
N PHE A 151 9.47 -1.13 -3.76
CA PHE A 151 8.81 -2.10 -4.61
C PHE A 151 8.87 -1.69 -6.10
N LEU A 152 8.57 -0.43 -6.41
CA LEU A 152 8.57 0.03 -7.81
C LEU A 152 9.98 0.07 -8.43
N ILE A 153 10.95 0.65 -7.74
CA ILE A 153 12.32 0.78 -8.25
C ILE A 153 13.07 -0.55 -8.10
N GLY A 154 13.02 -1.16 -6.92
CA GLY A 154 13.78 -2.37 -6.62
C GLY A 154 13.17 -3.61 -7.26
N SER A 155 11.97 -3.99 -6.81
CA SER A 155 11.35 -5.25 -7.25
C SER A 155 10.90 -5.18 -8.71
N VAL A 156 10.17 -4.14 -9.11
CA VAL A 156 9.59 -4.09 -10.46
C VAL A 156 10.60 -3.63 -11.51
N ALA A 157 11.17 -2.44 -11.36
CA ALA A 157 12.03 -1.86 -12.40
C ALA A 157 13.39 -2.55 -12.49
N SER A 158 14.08 -2.73 -11.36
CA SER A 158 15.42 -3.34 -11.35
C SER A 158 15.37 -4.85 -11.54
N ALA A 159 14.54 -5.58 -10.78
CA ALA A 159 14.58 -7.04 -10.79
C ALA A 159 13.70 -7.71 -11.87
N LEU A 160 12.55 -7.12 -12.23
CA LEU A 160 11.64 -7.71 -13.23
C LEU A 160 11.82 -7.13 -14.64
N LEU A 161 12.07 -5.83 -14.76
CA LEU A 161 12.20 -5.14 -16.05
C LEU A 161 13.66 -4.87 -16.46
N ASN A 162 14.63 -5.17 -15.59
CA ASN A 162 16.07 -4.93 -15.80
C ASN A 162 16.40 -3.49 -16.23
N ASN A 163 15.60 -2.51 -15.82
CA ASN A 163 15.82 -1.10 -16.14
C ASN A 163 15.23 -0.20 -15.04
N ILE A 164 16.12 0.38 -14.23
CA ILE A 164 15.80 1.24 -13.09
C ILE A 164 15.04 2.52 -13.51
N ALA A 165 15.31 3.06 -14.70
CA ALA A 165 14.69 4.31 -15.17
C ALA A 165 13.16 4.20 -15.24
N LEU A 166 12.66 3.01 -15.58
CA LEU A 166 11.23 2.70 -15.63
C LEU A 166 10.57 2.82 -14.26
N GLY A 167 11.31 2.58 -13.18
CA GLY A 167 10.84 2.70 -11.81
C GLY A 167 10.43 4.13 -11.46
N TYR A 168 11.15 5.13 -11.98
CA TYR A 168 10.80 6.54 -11.79
C TYR A 168 9.53 6.92 -12.54
N ILE A 169 9.31 6.35 -13.73
CA ILE A 169 8.08 6.57 -14.51
C ILE A 169 6.88 5.96 -13.78
N LEU A 170 7.04 4.74 -13.25
CA LEU A 170 6.01 4.08 -12.42
C LEU A 170 5.71 4.88 -11.15
N LEU A 171 6.74 5.42 -10.49
CA LEU A 171 6.59 6.27 -9.30
C LEU A 171 5.81 7.54 -9.61
N ALA A 172 6.18 8.23 -10.70
CA ALA A 172 5.48 9.43 -11.13
C ALA A 172 4.00 9.13 -11.41
N GLY A 173 3.68 8.08 -12.17
CA GLY A 173 2.30 7.68 -12.43
C GLY A 173 1.50 7.35 -11.16
N SER A 174 2.12 6.60 -10.24
CA SER A 174 1.49 6.19 -8.98
C SER A 174 1.24 7.35 -8.03
N TYR A 175 2.17 8.31 -7.93
CA TYR A 175 2.03 9.44 -7.01
C TYR A 175 1.20 10.59 -7.59
N ILE A 176 1.26 10.84 -8.90
CA ILE A 176 0.36 11.80 -9.54
C ILE A 176 -1.09 11.30 -9.43
N SER A 177 -1.35 10.00 -9.64
CA SER A 177 -2.70 9.44 -9.46
C SER A 177 -3.22 9.60 -8.02
N CYS A 178 -2.35 9.43 -7.02
CA CYS A 178 -2.68 9.70 -5.61
C CYS A 178 -3.06 11.18 -5.38
N ILE A 179 -2.30 12.13 -5.94
CA ILE A 179 -2.62 13.56 -5.83
C ILE A 179 -3.98 13.86 -6.46
N ILE A 180 -4.28 13.27 -7.61
CA ILE A 180 -5.59 13.41 -8.27
C ILE A 180 -6.72 12.89 -7.36
N ILE A 181 -6.55 11.71 -6.74
CA ILE A 181 -7.54 11.21 -5.75
C ILE A 181 -7.68 12.18 -4.57
N GLY A 182 -6.58 12.75 -4.09
CA GLY A 182 -6.60 13.76 -3.04
C GLY A 182 -7.40 15.01 -3.43
N ILE A 183 -7.33 15.44 -4.69
CA ILE A 183 -8.10 16.56 -5.22
C ILE A 183 -9.57 16.18 -5.44
N ILE A 184 -9.87 15.01 -6.01
CA ILE A 184 -11.25 14.54 -6.25
C ILE A 184 -12.03 14.38 -4.94
N THR A 185 -11.35 13.92 -3.89
CA THR A 185 -11.96 13.72 -2.56
C THR A 185 -12.03 15.01 -1.74
N LYS A 186 -11.54 16.14 -2.27
CA LYS A 186 -11.54 17.43 -1.59
C LYS A 186 -12.96 17.93 -1.38
N LYS A 187 -13.38 18.07 -0.13
CA LYS A 187 -14.59 18.78 0.25
C LYS A 187 -14.27 20.23 0.62
N LYS A 188 -15.23 21.15 0.41
CA LYS A 188 -15.22 22.48 1.04
C LYS A 188 -15.30 22.30 2.56
N ARG A 189 -14.15 22.27 3.20
CA ARG A 189 -14.07 22.23 4.67
C ARG A 189 -14.32 23.61 5.22
N THR A 190 -15.34 23.75 6.05
CA THR A 190 -15.27 24.73 7.14
C THR A 190 -14.21 24.22 8.09
N PHE A 191 -13.03 24.84 8.10
CA PHE A 191 -12.04 24.59 9.14
C PHE A 191 -12.68 24.96 10.47
N LYS A 192 -13.32 24.00 11.14
CA LYS A 192 -13.37 24.08 12.60
C LYS A 192 -11.91 24.01 13.02
N ASN A 193 -11.42 25.07 13.65
CA ASN A 193 -10.17 25.00 14.37
C ASN A 193 -10.30 23.83 15.34
N ILE A 194 -9.75 22.68 14.96
CA ILE A 194 -9.40 21.62 15.89
C ILE A 194 -8.14 22.14 16.60
N SER A 195 -8.29 23.28 17.28
CA SER A 195 -7.40 23.71 18.33
C SER A 195 -7.62 22.71 19.46
N SER A 196 -6.61 21.92 19.76
CA SER A 196 -6.53 21.00 20.91
C SER A 196 -7.44 19.76 20.87
N LEU A 197 -7.34 18.90 19.86
CA LEU A 197 -7.53 17.47 20.15
C LEU A 197 -6.33 17.04 20.99
N LYS A 198 -6.57 16.84 22.29
CA LYS A 198 -5.59 16.49 23.32
C LYS A 198 -4.68 15.37 22.82
N SER A 199 -3.36 15.58 22.91
CA SER A 199 -2.39 14.49 22.96
C SER A 199 -2.82 13.56 24.09
N LYS A 200 -3.21 12.33 23.76
CA LYS A 200 -3.42 11.32 24.79
C LYS A 200 -2.04 10.95 25.36
N ASN A 201 -1.80 11.45 26.57
CA ASN A 201 -0.77 11.12 27.56
C ASN A 201 0.16 12.30 27.88
N ASP A 202 -0.15 13.01 28.97
CA ASP A 202 0.76 13.96 29.64
C ASP A 202 1.97 13.24 30.28
N CYS A 203 2.00 11.92 30.28
CA CYS A 203 3.14 11.11 30.72
C CYS A 203 3.87 10.53 29.53
N THR A 204 5.10 10.97 29.30
CA THR A 204 6.04 10.30 28.41
C THR A 204 6.25 8.86 28.91
N PRO A 205 6.02 7.84 28.07
CA PRO A 205 6.24 6.47 28.49
C PRO A 205 7.71 6.26 28.85
N ASN A 206 7.98 5.45 29.88
CA ASN A 206 9.33 4.96 30.14
C ASN A 206 9.88 4.27 28.87
N LEU A 207 11.14 4.54 28.53
CA LEU A 207 11.83 3.96 27.36
C LEU A 207 11.62 2.45 27.23
N GLY A 208 11.73 1.70 28.33
CA GLY A 208 11.53 0.25 28.30
C GLY A 208 10.11 -0.15 27.88
N ILE A 209 9.09 0.59 28.35
CA ILE A 209 7.69 0.38 28.00
C ILE A 209 7.45 0.77 26.54
N ALA A 210 8.01 1.90 26.11
CA ALA A 210 7.90 2.38 24.73
C ALA A 210 8.50 1.37 23.73
N ILE A 211 9.70 0.83 24.02
CA ILE A 211 10.35 -0.19 23.20
C ILE A 211 9.52 -1.47 23.19
N LYS A 212 9.11 -1.98 24.36
CA LYS A 212 8.29 -3.21 24.46
C LYS A 212 7.03 -3.10 23.60
N ASN A 213 6.24 -2.05 23.80
CA ASN A 213 4.98 -1.85 23.07
C ASN A 213 5.23 -1.70 21.57
N SER A 214 6.31 -1.02 21.19
CA SER A 214 6.69 -0.84 19.78
C SER A 214 7.06 -2.18 19.13
N VAL A 215 7.84 -3.02 19.81
CA VAL A 215 8.20 -4.35 19.33
C VAL A 215 6.97 -5.24 19.22
N GLU A 216 6.12 -5.33 20.24
CA GLU A 216 4.91 -6.18 20.24
C GLU A 216 3.94 -5.81 19.10
N ASN A 217 3.69 -4.50 18.92
CA ASN A 217 2.85 -4.01 17.82
C ASN A 217 3.46 -4.33 16.45
N SER A 218 4.79 -4.19 16.33
CA SER A 218 5.51 -4.48 15.09
C SER A 218 5.50 -5.96 14.75
N ILE A 219 5.70 -6.86 15.73
CA ILE A 219 5.62 -8.31 15.54
C ILE A 219 4.24 -8.69 15.03
N THR A 220 3.19 -8.22 15.70
CA THR A 220 1.80 -8.50 15.31
C THR A 220 1.52 -8.02 13.88
N THR A 221 1.94 -6.80 13.56
CA THR A 221 1.74 -6.21 12.24
C THR A 221 2.47 -7.00 11.14
N VAL A 222 3.74 -7.37 11.34
CA VAL A 222 4.52 -8.10 10.33
C VAL A 222 4.04 -9.53 10.14
N LEU A 223 3.63 -10.22 11.22
CA LEU A 223 3.04 -11.55 11.13
C LEU A 223 1.71 -11.52 10.37
N ASN A 224 0.86 -10.52 10.60
CA ASN A 224 -0.36 -10.34 9.83
C ASN A 224 -0.07 -10.19 8.33
N ILE A 225 0.89 -9.32 7.97
CA ILE A 225 1.32 -9.15 6.57
C ILE A 225 1.79 -10.49 5.97
N GLY A 226 2.59 -11.26 6.71
CA GLY A 226 3.06 -12.58 6.29
C GLY A 226 1.94 -13.58 6.06
N GLY A 227 0.97 -13.67 6.99
CA GLY A 227 -0.20 -14.54 6.86
C GLY A 227 -1.02 -14.23 5.59
N PHE A 228 -1.20 -12.95 5.26
CA PHE A 228 -1.86 -12.55 4.02
C PHE A 228 -1.05 -12.96 2.78
N ILE A 229 0.27 -12.73 2.76
CA ILE A 229 1.12 -13.14 1.62
C ILE A 229 1.01 -14.65 1.37
N ILE A 230 1.05 -15.46 2.44
CA ILE A 230 0.98 -16.93 2.34
C ILE A 230 -0.37 -17.37 1.78
N ILE A 231 -1.49 -16.91 2.34
CA ILE A 231 -2.83 -17.35 1.89
C ILE A 231 -3.11 -16.92 0.45
N PHE A 232 -2.69 -15.71 0.04
CA PHE A 232 -2.87 -15.25 -1.33
C PHE A 232 -1.95 -15.98 -2.32
N SER A 233 -0.76 -16.41 -1.89
CA SER A 233 0.10 -17.28 -2.71
C SER A 233 -0.57 -18.63 -2.99
N VAL A 234 -1.23 -19.23 -1.98
CA VAL A 234 -2.01 -20.46 -2.13
C VAL A 234 -3.21 -20.27 -3.07
N ILE A 235 -3.97 -19.17 -2.90
CA ILE A 235 -5.12 -18.84 -3.77
C ILE A 235 -4.66 -18.70 -5.23
N ILE A 236 -3.55 -18.02 -5.48
CA ILE A 236 -2.98 -17.89 -6.83
C ILE A 236 -2.59 -19.24 -7.41
N SER A 237 -1.97 -20.11 -6.60
CA SER A 237 -1.61 -21.45 -7.06
C SER A 237 -2.84 -22.26 -7.44
N LEU A 238 -3.93 -22.18 -6.66
CA LEU A 238 -5.20 -22.85 -7.00
C LEU A 238 -5.78 -22.33 -8.31
N ILE A 239 -5.71 -21.02 -8.55
CA ILE A 239 -6.17 -20.43 -9.81
C ILE A 239 -5.31 -20.90 -10.98
N LYS A 240 -3.98 -20.90 -10.81
CA LYS A 240 -3.03 -21.40 -11.83
C LYS A 240 -3.22 -22.88 -12.18
N SER A 241 -3.63 -23.68 -11.20
CA SER A 241 -3.92 -25.11 -11.40
C SER A 241 -5.23 -25.38 -12.15
N SER A 242 -6.09 -24.38 -12.31
CA SER A 242 -7.42 -24.54 -12.93
C SER A 242 -7.37 -24.31 -14.44
N SER A 243 -7.44 -25.41 -15.20
CA SER A 243 -7.54 -25.37 -16.67
C SER A 243 -8.78 -24.62 -17.17
N LEU A 244 -9.89 -24.68 -16.42
CA LEU A 244 -11.13 -23.97 -16.75
C LEU A 244 -10.94 -22.46 -16.76
N ILE A 245 -10.21 -21.92 -15.77
CA ILE A 245 -9.94 -20.48 -15.68
C ILE A 245 -9.05 -20.05 -16.85
N ALA A 246 -8.02 -20.83 -17.17
CA ALA A 246 -7.14 -20.55 -18.30
C ALA A 246 -7.91 -20.55 -19.64
N ILE A 247 -8.76 -21.54 -19.89
CA ILE A 247 -9.59 -21.62 -21.11
C ILE A 247 -10.55 -20.42 -21.20
N LEU A 248 -11.21 -20.07 -20.09
CA LEU A 248 -12.13 -18.95 -20.06
C LEU A 248 -11.42 -17.63 -20.37
N ILE A 249 -10.24 -17.40 -19.79
CA ILE A 249 -9.46 -16.18 -20.02
C ILE A 249 -8.91 -16.13 -21.45
N ASN A 250 -8.38 -17.23 -21.97
CA ASN A 250 -7.89 -17.28 -23.36
C ASN A 250 -9.01 -17.01 -24.37
N ASN A 251 -10.22 -17.53 -24.14
CA ASN A 251 -11.38 -17.23 -24.98
C ASN A 251 -11.76 -15.74 -24.94
N LEU A 252 -11.64 -15.09 -23.79
CA LEU A 252 -11.86 -13.65 -23.64
C LEU A 252 -10.77 -12.86 -24.36
N GLU A 253 -9.50 -13.24 -24.22
CA GLU A 253 -8.37 -12.61 -24.90
C GLU A 253 -8.54 -12.68 -26.42
N TYR A 254 -8.90 -13.86 -26.94
CA TYR A 254 -9.22 -14.06 -28.35
C TYR A 254 -10.40 -13.18 -28.80
N PHE A 255 -11.50 -13.15 -28.03
CA PHE A 255 -12.69 -12.37 -28.37
C PHE A 255 -12.41 -10.86 -28.43
N PHE A 256 -11.64 -10.34 -27.48
CA PHE A 256 -11.28 -8.92 -27.42
C PHE A 256 -10.02 -8.57 -28.22
N LYS A 257 -9.39 -9.54 -28.91
CA LYS A 257 -8.11 -9.38 -29.63
C LYS A 257 -6.99 -8.83 -28.74
N ILE A 258 -6.98 -9.25 -27.48
CA ILE A 258 -5.95 -8.90 -26.50
C ILE A 258 -4.78 -9.89 -26.67
N PRO A 259 -3.51 -9.44 -26.57
CA PRO A 259 -2.37 -10.34 -26.63
C PRO A 259 -2.46 -11.44 -25.57
N HIS A 260 -2.06 -12.65 -25.95
CA HIS A 260 -2.10 -13.84 -25.09
C HIS A 260 -1.44 -13.58 -23.72
N ASP A 261 -2.03 -14.15 -22.67
CA ASP A 261 -1.64 -14.04 -21.25
C ASP A 261 -1.76 -12.65 -20.63
N THR A 262 -2.18 -11.61 -21.36
CA THR A 262 -2.30 -10.25 -20.80
C THR A 262 -3.40 -10.16 -19.76
N LEU A 263 -4.61 -10.63 -20.09
CA LEU A 263 -5.75 -10.59 -19.18
C LEU A 263 -5.55 -11.58 -18.03
N TYR A 264 -4.91 -12.72 -18.30
CA TYR A 264 -4.51 -13.68 -17.28
C TYR A 264 -3.55 -13.06 -16.26
N SER A 265 -2.53 -12.34 -16.73
CA SER A 265 -1.55 -11.64 -15.89
C SER A 265 -2.20 -10.53 -15.07
N VAL A 266 -3.13 -9.77 -15.65
CA VAL A 266 -3.90 -8.73 -14.94
C VAL A 266 -4.82 -9.34 -13.89
N LEU A 267 -5.46 -10.49 -14.16
CA LEU A 267 -6.31 -11.17 -13.19
C LEU A 267 -5.50 -11.64 -11.98
N LEU A 268 -4.38 -12.34 -12.21
CA LEU A 268 -3.50 -12.77 -11.12
C LEU A 268 -2.89 -11.58 -10.38
N GLY A 269 -2.52 -10.52 -11.10
CA GLY A 269 -2.02 -9.27 -10.53
C GLY A 269 -3.05 -8.50 -9.70
N SER A 270 -4.32 -8.59 -10.07
CA SER A 270 -5.42 -8.01 -9.30
C SER A 270 -5.63 -8.73 -7.97
N ILE A 271 -5.15 -9.97 -7.85
CA ILE A 271 -5.18 -10.73 -6.60
C ILE A 271 -3.93 -10.40 -5.78
N GLU A 272 -2.75 -10.57 -6.37
CA GLU A 272 -1.46 -10.26 -5.74
C GLU A 272 -0.52 -9.63 -6.78
N ILE A 273 -0.11 -8.40 -6.49
CA ILE A 273 0.59 -7.53 -7.42
C ILE A 273 1.97 -8.05 -7.83
N THR A 274 2.70 -8.73 -6.94
CA THR A 274 4.09 -9.17 -7.20
C THR A 274 4.11 -10.20 -8.31
N ASN A 275 3.24 -11.21 -8.22
CA ASN A 275 3.05 -12.20 -9.27
C ASN A 275 2.55 -11.57 -10.56
N GLY A 276 1.58 -10.66 -10.49
CA GLY A 276 1.07 -9.96 -11.67
C GLY A 276 2.14 -9.16 -12.42
N CYS A 277 2.92 -8.38 -11.69
CA CYS A 277 4.04 -7.60 -12.24
C CYS A 277 5.08 -8.50 -12.90
N SER A 278 5.40 -9.64 -12.28
CA SER A 278 6.35 -10.61 -12.83
C SER A 278 5.87 -11.20 -14.16
N LEU A 279 4.59 -11.60 -14.22
CA LEU A 279 4.00 -12.12 -15.45
C LEU A 279 3.97 -11.04 -16.55
N LEU A 280 3.46 -9.84 -16.24
CA LEU A 280 3.42 -8.72 -17.19
C LEU A 280 4.81 -8.31 -17.71
N ALA A 281 5.83 -8.36 -16.84
CA ALA A 281 7.20 -8.05 -17.23
C ALA A 281 7.72 -9.01 -18.33
N SER A 282 7.35 -10.29 -18.23
CA SER A 282 7.74 -11.33 -19.19
C SER A 282 6.99 -11.32 -20.53
N LEU A 283 5.83 -10.65 -20.62
CA LEU A 283 5.03 -10.63 -21.84
C LEU A 283 5.71 -9.86 -22.98
N SER A 284 5.53 -10.34 -24.22
CA SER A 284 5.98 -9.67 -25.45
C SER A 284 4.96 -8.64 -25.96
N ILE A 285 4.57 -7.69 -25.10
CA ILE A 285 3.69 -6.56 -25.43
C ILE A 285 4.46 -5.24 -25.46
N SER A 286 3.86 -4.20 -26.04
CA SER A 286 4.50 -2.87 -26.12
C SER A 286 4.86 -2.34 -24.73
N MET A 287 6.03 -1.70 -24.63
CA MET A 287 6.54 -1.22 -23.36
C MET A 287 5.64 -0.19 -22.65
N PRO A 288 4.99 0.76 -23.36
CA PRO A 288 4.03 1.67 -22.74
C PRO A 288 2.85 0.93 -22.11
N LEU A 289 2.27 -0.04 -22.83
CA LEU A 289 1.15 -0.84 -22.31
C LEU A 289 1.56 -1.68 -21.10
N LYS A 290 2.73 -2.34 -21.18
CA LYS A 290 3.30 -3.14 -20.09
C LYS A 290 3.43 -2.32 -18.80
N LEU A 291 4.07 -1.16 -18.89
CA LEU A 291 4.26 -0.28 -17.73
C LEU A 291 2.93 0.26 -17.20
N SER A 292 2.00 0.62 -18.09
CA SER A 292 0.68 1.10 -17.68
C SER A 292 -0.13 0.04 -16.93
N LEU A 293 -0.09 -1.22 -17.36
CA LEU A 293 -0.74 -2.33 -16.65
C LEU A 293 -0.10 -2.58 -15.29
N ILE A 294 1.23 -2.55 -15.20
CA ILE A 294 1.94 -2.67 -13.92
C ILE A 294 1.58 -1.50 -12.98
N SER A 295 1.56 -0.27 -13.51
CA SER A 295 1.18 0.94 -12.79
C SER A 295 -0.26 0.88 -12.27
N PHE A 296 -1.19 0.36 -13.09
CA PHE A 296 -2.57 0.09 -12.68
C PHE A 296 -2.62 -0.83 -11.46
N LEU A 297 -1.96 -2.00 -11.54
CA LEU A 297 -1.99 -3.01 -10.49
C LEU A 297 -1.41 -2.47 -9.18
N CYS A 298 -0.26 -1.79 -9.24
CA CYS A 298 0.38 -1.22 -8.06
C CYS A 298 -0.49 -0.15 -7.40
N SER A 299 -1.12 0.74 -8.17
CA SER A 299 -2.00 1.79 -7.62
C SER A 299 -3.34 1.25 -7.13
N PHE A 300 -3.89 0.22 -7.79
CA PHE A 300 -5.08 -0.52 -7.34
C PHE A 300 -4.84 -1.29 -6.04
N SER A 301 -3.59 -1.65 -5.74
CA SER A 301 -3.14 -2.42 -4.56
C SER A 301 -3.52 -3.91 -4.60
N GLY A 302 -4.48 -4.36 -5.41
CA GLY A 302 -4.87 -5.77 -5.48
C GLY A 302 -5.57 -6.29 -4.21
N ILE A 303 -6.22 -7.45 -4.33
CA ILE A 303 -7.08 -8.01 -3.27
C ILE A 303 -6.26 -8.36 -2.03
N ALA A 304 -5.03 -8.85 -2.19
CA ALA A 304 -4.17 -9.21 -1.07
C ALA A 304 -3.89 -8.04 -0.12
N ILE A 305 -3.58 -6.88 -0.67
CA ILE A 305 -3.31 -5.68 0.12
C ILE A 305 -4.60 -5.04 0.61
N ILE A 306 -5.68 -5.06 -0.17
CA ILE A 306 -7.00 -4.62 0.29
C ILE A 306 -7.43 -5.43 1.53
N ALA A 307 -7.20 -6.74 1.54
CA ALA A 307 -7.46 -7.60 2.69
C ALA A 307 -6.57 -7.23 3.89
N GLN A 308 -5.28 -6.98 3.68
CA GLN A 308 -4.38 -6.48 4.72
C GLN A 308 -4.87 -5.15 5.31
N VAL A 309 -5.23 -4.19 4.46
CA VAL A 309 -5.79 -2.89 4.88
C VAL A 309 -7.10 -3.08 5.64
N SER A 310 -7.96 -4.01 5.21
CA SER A 310 -9.22 -4.29 5.90
C SER A 310 -9.00 -4.79 7.33
N SER A 311 -7.89 -5.48 7.62
CA SER A 311 -7.56 -5.93 8.97
C SER A 311 -7.23 -4.78 9.93
N PHE A 312 -6.67 -3.67 9.42
CA PHE A 312 -6.41 -2.45 10.22
C PHE A 312 -7.64 -1.56 10.34
N VAL A 313 -8.43 -1.45 9.27
CA VAL A 313 -9.56 -0.51 9.17
C VAL A 313 -10.86 -1.13 9.72
N GLY A 314 -10.96 -2.46 9.80
CA GLY A 314 -12.20 -3.18 10.13
C GLY A 314 -12.85 -2.77 11.45
N SER A 315 -12.05 -2.48 12.47
CA SER A 315 -12.52 -2.05 13.80
C SER A 315 -13.07 -0.62 13.84
N THR A 316 -12.82 0.19 12.80
CA THR A 316 -13.16 1.63 12.77
C THR A 316 -14.56 1.94 12.23
N GLY A 317 -15.31 0.93 11.79
CA GLY A 317 -16.67 1.11 11.25
C GLY A 317 -16.72 1.88 9.92
N ILE A 318 -15.64 1.88 9.14
CA ILE A 318 -15.63 2.38 7.76
C ILE A 318 -16.12 1.31 6.78
N LYS A 319 -16.89 1.74 5.78
CA LYS A 319 -17.28 0.90 4.65
C LYS A 319 -16.09 0.71 3.70
N LEU A 320 -15.47 -0.46 3.73
CA LEU A 320 -14.31 -0.83 2.89
C LEU A 320 -14.58 -0.65 1.38
N LEU A 321 -15.82 -0.85 0.92
CA LEU A 321 -16.19 -0.70 -0.48
C LEU A 321 -15.81 0.68 -1.06
N ARG A 322 -15.94 1.75 -0.26
CA ARG A 322 -15.58 3.10 -0.72
C ARG A 322 -14.08 3.22 -0.99
N TYR A 323 -13.25 2.60 -0.14
CA TYR A 323 -11.81 2.55 -0.31
C TYR A 323 -11.44 1.78 -1.59
N ILE A 324 -12.07 0.62 -1.82
CA ILE A 324 -11.83 -0.21 -3.01
C ILE A 324 -12.17 0.56 -4.30
N ILE A 325 -13.29 1.29 -4.33
CA ILE A 325 -13.69 2.09 -5.49
C ILE A 325 -12.65 3.16 -5.81
N PHE A 326 -12.19 3.91 -4.81
CA PHE A 326 -11.17 4.94 -5.04
C PHE A 326 -9.82 4.34 -5.45
N LYS A 327 -9.47 3.15 -4.95
CA LYS A 327 -8.28 2.43 -5.40
C LYS A 327 -8.36 1.97 -6.85
N PHE A 328 -9.52 1.49 -7.27
CA PHE A 328 -9.74 1.15 -8.67
C PHE A 328 -9.62 2.40 -9.57
N ILE A 329 -10.25 3.51 -9.18
CA ILE A 329 -10.15 4.80 -9.90
C ILE A 329 -8.68 5.28 -9.93
N GLN A 330 -7.95 5.16 -8.82
CA GLN A 330 -6.53 5.51 -8.74
C GLN A 330 -5.71 4.66 -9.72
N GLY A 331 -5.97 3.35 -9.79
CA GLY A 331 -5.37 2.45 -10.76
C GLY A 331 -5.58 2.93 -12.20
N ILE A 332 -6.80 3.31 -12.56
CA ILE A 332 -7.12 3.85 -13.90
C ILE A 332 -6.31 5.13 -14.18
N PHE A 333 -6.25 6.08 -13.25
CA PHE A 333 -5.44 7.28 -13.44
C PHE A 333 -3.96 6.92 -13.59
N SER A 334 -3.44 6.01 -12.76
CA SER A 334 -2.05 5.56 -12.81
C SER A 334 -1.72 4.94 -14.18
N PHE A 335 -2.62 4.11 -14.72
CA PHE A 335 -2.51 3.54 -16.07
C PHE A 335 -2.34 4.62 -17.13
N ILE A 336 -3.28 5.58 -17.16
CA ILE A 336 -3.34 6.63 -18.17
C ILE A 336 -2.11 7.54 -18.07
N ILE A 337 -1.76 7.97 -16.87
CA ILE A 337 -0.61 8.85 -16.63
C ILE A 337 0.68 8.15 -17.06
N THR A 338 0.89 6.90 -16.64
CA THR A 338 2.09 6.14 -17.04
C THR A 338 2.15 5.94 -18.55
N TYR A 339 1.00 5.71 -19.21
CA TYR A 339 0.96 5.58 -20.67
C TYR A 339 1.42 6.86 -21.37
N ILE A 340 0.88 8.00 -20.92
CA ILE A 340 1.23 9.32 -21.45
C ILE A 340 2.72 9.63 -21.19
N LEU A 341 3.21 9.38 -19.97
CA LEU A 341 4.62 9.60 -19.63
C LEU A 341 5.55 8.76 -20.50
N MET A 342 5.20 7.51 -20.81
CA MET A 342 5.98 6.64 -21.70
C MET A 342 5.98 7.10 -23.16
N MET A 343 4.98 7.86 -23.59
CA MET A 343 4.96 8.44 -24.94
C MET A 343 5.77 9.73 -25.04
N ILE A 344 5.87 10.48 -23.93
CA ILE A 344 6.56 11.78 -23.89
C ILE A 344 8.04 11.62 -23.54
N ILE A 345 8.36 10.75 -22.57
CA ILE A 345 9.73 10.57 -22.08
C ILE A 345 10.39 9.49 -22.93
N PRO A 346 11.40 9.82 -23.76
CA PRO A 346 12.13 8.79 -24.48
C PRO A 346 12.75 7.81 -23.48
N SER A 347 12.54 6.51 -23.69
CA SER A 347 13.06 5.43 -22.84
C SER A 347 14.59 5.33 -22.81
N SER A 348 15.29 6.24 -23.51
CA SER A 348 16.74 6.36 -23.61
C SER A 348 17.30 7.58 -22.88
N VAL A 349 16.56 8.22 -21.96
CA VAL A 349 17.17 9.26 -21.12
C VAL A 349 18.23 8.59 -20.26
N TYR A 350 19.49 8.82 -20.63
CA TYR A 350 20.64 8.69 -19.76
C TYR A 350 20.34 9.53 -18.52
N THR A 351 19.79 8.91 -17.47
CA THR A 351 19.99 9.47 -16.14
C THR A 351 21.49 9.58 -15.98
N SER A 352 21.98 10.74 -15.55
CA SER A 352 23.36 10.84 -15.09
C SER A 352 23.67 9.57 -14.31
N ASN A 353 24.65 8.79 -14.77
CA ASN A 353 25.29 7.82 -13.89
C ASN A 353 25.78 8.66 -12.73
N ILE A 354 24.96 8.78 -11.69
CA ILE A 354 25.50 8.99 -10.37
C ILE A 354 26.35 7.74 -10.23
N TYR A 355 27.63 7.88 -10.53
CA TYR A 355 28.63 6.97 -10.05
C TYR A 355 28.37 6.94 -8.56
N ILE A 356 27.65 5.90 -8.11
CA ILE A 356 27.71 5.50 -6.72
C ILE A 356 29.16 5.06 -6.62
N TYR A 357 30.04 6.01 -6.28
CA TYR A 357 31.35 5.70 -5.77
C TYR A 357 31.07 4.85 -4.53
N SER A 358 31.05 3.53 -4.75
CA SER A 358 31.07 2.56 -3.69
C SER A 358 32.37 2.82 -2.94
N GLN A 359 32.23 3.13 -1.64
CA GLN A 359 33.26 3.50 -0.66
C GLN A 359 33.25 4.96 -0.17
N HIS A 360 32.09 5.64 -0.11
CA HIS A 360 31.93 6.59 0.98
C HIS A 360 31.76 5.80 2.29
N PRO A 361 32.57 6.05 3.34
CA PRO A 361 32.41 5.38 4.62
C PRO A 361 30.98 5.62 5.12
N THR A 362 30.36 4.58 5.68
CA THR A 362 28.99 4.60 6.23
C THR A 362 28.72 5.77 7.17
N ASN A 363 29.77 6.37 7.73
CA ASN A 363 29.77 7.60 8.53
C ASN A 363 29.16 8.82 7.82
N TYR A 364 29.15 8.92 6.49
CA TYR A 364 28.55 10.08 5.81
C TYR A 364 27.02 10.15 5.95
N TYR A 365 26.33 9.02 6.07
CA TYR A 365 24.89 8.98 6.35
C TYR A 365 24.57 9.38 7.81
N LEU A 366 25.55 9.31 8.71
CA LEU A 366 25.41 9.74 10.10
C LEU A 366 25.58 11.25 10.28
N ILE A 367 26.24 11.95 9.35
CA ILE A 367 26.49 13.40 9.46
C ILE A 367 25.20 14.20 9.62
N PRO A 368 24.13 14.02 8.81
CA PRO A 368 22.88 14.74 9.01
C PRO A 368 22.23 14.44 10.36
N ALA A 369 22.32 13.18 10.84
CA ALA A 369 21.77 12.78 12.13
C ALA A 369 22.55 13.40 13.30
N ILE A 370 23.89 13.43 13.23
CA ILE A 370 24.76 14.06 14.22
C ILE A 370 24.53 15.58 14.23
N VAL A 371 24.45 16.22 13.07
CA VAL A 371 24.15 17.66 12.97
C VAL A 371 22.79 17.98 13.58
N MET A 372 21.77 17.16 13.30
CA MET A 372 20.45 17.30 13.93
C MET A 372 20.50 17.13 15.46
N LEU A 373 21.29 16.18 15.96
CA LEU A 373 21.43 15.91 17.39
C LEU A 373 22.20 17.04 18.10
N VAL A 374 23.25 17.57 17.48
CA VAL A 374 24.01 18.74 17.96
C VAL A 374 23.12 19.98 17.98
N LEU A 375 22.35 20.23 16.91
CA LEU A 375 21.39 21.34 16.86
C LEU A 375 20.32 21.22 17.94
N PHE A 376 19.80 20.01 18.18
CA PHE A 376 18.84 19.76 19.25
C PHE A 376 19.44 20.06 20.64
N ILE A 377 20.66 19.58 20.90
CA ILE A 377 21.37 19.86 22.16
C ILE A 377 21.60 21.37 22.33
N LEU A 378 22.07 22.06 21.28
CA LEU A 378 22.29 23.51 21.31
C LEU A 378 20.99 24.29 21.58
N LEU A 379 19.87 23.89 20.99
CA LEU A 379 18.56 24.48 21.24
C LEU A 379 18.08 24.24 22.68
N GLN A 380 18.33 23.05 23.25
CA GLN A 380 18.05 22.78 24.66
C GLN A 380 18.90 23.67 25.59
N PHE A 381 20.20 23.81 25.31
CA PHE A 381 21.07 24.72 26.05
C PHE A 381 20.57 26.17 25.97
N PHE A 382 20.22 26.66 24.78
CA PHE A 382 19.70 28.01 24.61
C PHE A 382 18.41 28.26 25.39
N ASN A 383 17.48 27.29 25.41
CA ASN A 383 16.26 27.39 26.20
C ASN A 383 16.51 27.37 27.71
N ILE A 384 17.51 26.63 28.20
CA ILE A 384 17.89 26.62 29.62
C ILE A 384 18.47 27.99 30.04
N PHE A 385 19.26 28.63 29.18
CA PHE A 385 19.78 29.98 29.44
C PHE A 385 18.68 31.05 29.39
N HIS A 386 17.72 30.92 28.48
CA HIS A 386 16.63 31.90 28.35
C HIS A 386 15.59 31.81 29.48
N THR A 387 15.37 30.60 30.04
CA THR A 387 14.47 30.39 31.19
C THR A 387 15.08 30.82 32.53
N LYS A 388 16.41 30.78 32.67
CA LYS A 388 17.11 31.34 33.83
C LYS A 388 17.07 32.87 33.88
N ASN A 389 17.15 33.55 32.73
CA ASN A 389 17.06 35.02 32.68
C ASN A 389 15.65 35.58 32.85
N SER A 390 14.60 34.77 32.64
CA SER A 390 13.20 35.17 32.88
C SER A 390 12.69 34.86 34.30
N ALA A 391 13.48 34.17 35.12
CA ALA A 391 13.16 33.90 36.53
C ALA A 391 13.90 34.84 37.50
N SER A 392 14.68 35.80 36.97
CA SER A 392 15.45 36.81 37.71
C SER A 392 14.95 38.25 37.45
N LEU A 393 13.66 38.38 37.13
CA LEU A 393 12.87 39.61 37.04
C LEU A 393 11.54 39.29 37.74
#